data_AF-A0A9P4HE77-F1
#
_entry.id   AF-A0A9P4HE77-F1
#
_cell.length_a   1.000
_cell.length_b   1.000
_cell.length_c   1.000
_cell.angle_alpha   90.00
_cell.angle_beta   90.00
_cell.angle_gamma   90.00
#
_symmetry.space_group_name_H-M   'P 1'
#
loop_
_entity.id
_entity.type
_entity.pdbx_description
1 polymer ?
#
loop_
_entity_poly.entity_id
_entity_poly.type
_entity_poly.pdbx_seq_one_letter_code
_entity_poly.pdbx_strand_id
1 'polypeptide(L)'
;MTRLHDLPDDILITIFTHCDVDSIFAARLTCVAFPSVISTYINTIAPKAARNTFPGCEVLLTPPNQGYSLKWLRSRIPEQLASVILDKNKLRRSPHINSGFPYGIPSESDCAEAKHWRACVANGWRILSSLYMISKEVEAIILEKRLAFIERLSSLDPLNYVYLWRLLLWVFRPYKRPDAREGSVEEDCPQDLNDSPPSRTSTINDISQGWSWLNWYILHVGPSPFVQQWSIPSSRATSSSQNLIRDLIWKARSARSPHQIEVEREYICKFELAPRKRCLPLKRLIHLEAELNGGRNIRTISLDCIPWIYDQHYTIARPETGFPWHKDQLWIWMNGDYHLRLRGIGEPRLWSTPQRLAAFGPDDDEKIETAKGPLAKVLYLVYLGTDQATRVWQGATQSAAEFAF
;
A
#
# COMPACT_ATOMS: atom_id res chain seq x y z
N MET A 1 -33.67 21.50 16.49
CA MET A 1 -32.43 20.81 16.90
C MET A 1 -31.38 21.88 17.14
N THR A 2 -30.94 22.07 18.38
CA THR A 2 -29.83 22.96 18.71
C THR A 2 -28.54 22.38 18.16
N ARG A 3 -27.74 23.16 17.42
CA ARG A 3 -26.46 22.68 16.91
C ARG A 3 -25.44 22.68 18.05
N LEU A 4 -24.44 21.81 17.98
CA LEU A 4 -23.44 21.67 19.03
C LEU A 4 -22.70 22.99 19.31
N HIS A 5 -22.47 23.82 18.28
CA HIS A 5 -21.80 25.12 18.42
C HIS A 5 -22.68 26.25 18.97
N ASP A 6 -23.98 26.02 19.15
CA ASP A 6 -24.88 26.97 19.79
C ASP A 6 -24.90 26.81 21.32
N LEU A 7 -24.20 25.79 21.84
CA LEU A 7 -24.12 25.54 23.27
C LEU A 7 -23.23 26.57 23.97
N PRO A 8 -23.57 26.97 25.21
CA PRO A 8 -22.70 27.76 26.07
C PRO A 8 -21.29 27.17 26.25
N ASP A 9 -20.29 28.05 26.39
CA ASP A 9 -18.87 27.67 26.53
C ASP A 9 -18.61 26.67 27.66
N ASP A 10 -19.30 26.77 28.79
CA ASP A 10 -19.18 25.86 29.94
C ASP A 10 -19.59 24.42 29.59
N ILE A 11 -20.64 24.25 28.78
CA ILE A 11 -21.05 22.94 28.26
C ILE A 11 -20.00 22.43 27.26
N LEU A 12 -19.52 23.29 26.35
CA LEU A 12 -18.50 22.93 25.38
C LEU A 12 -17.18 22.51 26.03
N ILE A 13 -16.72 23.24 27.04
CA ILE A 13 -15.53 22.90 27.83
C ILE A 13 -15.72 21.53 28.47
N THR A 14 -16.88 21.28 29.07
CA THR A 14 -17.18 19.97 29.70
C THR A 14 -17.09 18.84 28.68
N ILE A 15 -17.69 19.01 27.50
CA ILE A 15 -17.59 18.03 26.40
C ILE A 15 -16.13 17.82 25.99
N PHE A 16 -15.39 18.90 25.72
CA PHE A 16 -13.99 18.83 25.29
C PHE A 16 -13.07 18.19 26.35
N THR A 17 -13.33 18.35 27.64
CA THR A 17 -12.53 17.68 28.69
C THR A 17 -12.70 16.16 28.73
N HIS A 18 -13.78 15.62 28.12
CA HIS A 18 -14.01 14.18 27.99
C HIS A 18 -13.55 13.61 26.64
N CYS A 19 -13.13 14.46 25.71
CA CYS A 19 -12.55 14.02 24.44
C CYS A 19 -11.13 13.50 24.62
N ASP A 20 -10.68 12.66 23.70
CA ASP A 20 -9.26 12.35 23.49
C ASP A 20 -8.58 13.44 22.65
N VAL A 21 -7.25 13.35 22.50
CA VAL A 21 -6.44 14.32 21.77
C VAL A 21 -6.88 14.42 20.30
N ASP A 22 -7.16 13.29 19.65
CA ASP A 22 -7.53 13.24 18.24
C ASP A 22 -8.91 13.87 18.00
N SER A 23 -9.88 13.60 18.87
CA SER A 23 -11.21 14.19 18.86
C SER A 23 -11.16 15.70 19.07
N ILE A 24 -10.26 16.20 19.93
CA ILE A 24 -10.02 17.64 20.08
C ILE A 24 -9.49 18.25 18.78
N PHE A 25 -8.51 17.63 18.14
CA PHE A 25 -7.99 18.12 16.86
C PHE A 25 -9.03 18.05 15.74
N ALA A 26 -9.84 16.99 15.69
CA ALA A 26 -10.93 16.86 14.74
C ALA A 26 -12.02 17.91 14.97
N ALA A 27 -12.47 18.10 16.21
CA ALA A 27 -13.47 19.10 16.57
C ALA A 27 -13.06 20.51 16.11
N ARG A 28 -11.79 20.88 16.28
CA ARG A 28 -11.25 22.17 15.80
C ARG A 28 -11.41 22.38 14.29
N LEU A 29 -11.52 21.33 13.49
CA LEU A 29 -11.71 21.43 12.04
C LEU A 29 -13.18 21.48 11.63
N THR A 30 -14.12 21.23 12.53
CA THR A 30 -15.56 21.14 12.20
C THR A 30 -16.29 22.49 12.20
N CYS A 31 -15.86 23.45 13.02
CA CYS A 31 -16.54 24.73 13.18
C CYS A 31 -15.55 25.82 13.61
N VAL A 32 -15.78 27.09 13.22
CA VAL A 32 -14.94 28.23 13.57
C VAL A 32 -14.99 28.58 15.08
N ALA A 33 -16.11 28.29 15.74
CA ALA A 33 -16.28 28.57 17.18
C ALA A 33 -15.40 27.66 18.06
N PHE A 34 -15.27 26.37 17.70
CA PHE A 34 -14.56 25.40 18.54
C PHE A 34 -13.07 25.71 18.74
N PRO A 35 -12.28 26.10 17.72
CA PRO A 35 -10.93 26.59 17.92
C PRO A 35 -10.81 27.74 18.91
N SER A 36 -11.78 28.65 18.93
CA SER A 36 -11.78 29.79 19.87
C SER A 36 -11.95 29.30 21.31
N VAL A 37 -13.01 28.53 21.57
CA VAL A 37 -13.26 27.94 22.91
C VAL A 37 -12.09 27.09 23.37
N ILE A 38 -11.59 26.18 22.52
CA ILE A 38 -10.48 25.29 22.87
C ILE A 38 -9.19 26.08 23.17
N SER A 39 -8.92 27.16 22.44
CA SER A 39 -7.72 27.98 22.67
C SER A 39 -7.84 28.81 23.94
N THR A 40 -9.00 29.42 24.19
CA THR A 40 -9.27 30.21 25.39
C THR A 40 -9.17 29.37 26.67
N TYR A 41 -9.70 28.14 26.63
CA TYR A 41 -9.77 27.24 27.80
C TYR A 41 -8.76 26.09 27.73
N ILE A 42 -7.66 26.25 27.00
CA ILE A 42 -6.69 25.18 26.75
C ILE A 42 -6.05 24.63 28.04
N ASN A 43 -5.85 25.47 29.06
CA ASN A 43 -5.30 25.06 30.36
C ASN A 43 -6.20 24.08 31.11
N THR A 44 -7.50 24.10 30.83
CA THR A 44 -8.49 23.18 31.41
C THR A 44 -8.65 21.93 30.54
N ILE A 45 -8.74 22.13 29.23
CA ILE A 45 -9.05 21.07 28.26
C ILE A 45 -7.86 20.15 28.03
N ALA A 46 -6.67 20.70 27.75
CA ALA A 46 -5.49 19.93 27.36
C ALA A 46 -5.06 18.85 28.38
N PRO A 47 -4.93 19.13 29.69
CA PRO A 47 -4.51 18.09 30.63
C PRO A 47 -5.54 16.96 30.79
N LYS A 48 -6.85 17.26 30.65
CA LYS A 48 -7.90 16.24 30.72
C LYS A 48 -7.93 15.39 29.45
N ALA A 49 -7.89 16.02 28.28
CA ALA A 49 -7.82 15.30 27.01
C ALA A 49 -6.56 14.43 26.89
N ALA A 50 -5.42 14.93 27.37
CA ALA A 50 -4.17 14.17 27.41
C ALA A 50 -4.28 12.95 28.35
N ARG A 51 -4.89 13.09 29.53
CA ARG A 51 -5.14 11.95 30.46
C ARG A 51 -6.09 10.91 29.87
N ASN A 52 -7.12 11.33 29.16
CA ASN A 52 -8.05 10.41 28.49
C ASN A 52 -7.34 9.60 27.39
N THR A 53 -6.37 10.21 26.70
CA THR A 53 -5.62 9.57 25.61
C THR A 53 -4.48 8.69 26.12
N PHE A 54 -3.80 9.10 27.19
CA PHE A 54 -2.61 8.45 27.74
C PHE A 54 -2.82 8.11 29.22
N PRO A 55 -3.72 7.15 29.53
CA PRO A 55 -3.99 6.79 30.92
C PRO A 55 -2.73 6.25 31.60
N GLY A 56 -2.45 6.71 32.82
CA GLY A 56 -1.32 6.27 33.64
C GLY A 56 0.05 6.79 33.22
N CYS A 57 0.14 7.65 32.19
CA CYS A 57 1.42 8.19 31.71
C CYS A 57 1.86 9.46 32.44
N GLU A 58 1.98 9.42 33.77
CA GLU A 58 2.21 10.62 34.60
C GLU A 58 3.44 11.44 34.18
N VAL A 59 4.55 10.77 33.84
CA VAL A 59 5.78 11.45 33.39
C VAL A 59 5.56 12.22 32.09
N LEU A 60 4.81 11.65 31.14
CA LEU A 60 4.49 12.31 29.88
C LEU A 60 3.56 13.53 30.09
N LEU A 61 2.72 13.45 31.12
CA LEU A 61 1.70 14.43 31.44
C LEU A 61 2.17 15.50 32.44
N THR A 62 3.47 15.53 32.74
CA THR A 62 4.09 16.57 33.56
C THR A 62 3.69 17.96 33.03
N PRO A 63 3.18 18.86 33.90
CA PRO A 63 2.78 20.20 33.49
C PRO A 63 3.93 20.95 32.81
N PRO A 64 3.71 21.57 31.64
CA PRO A 64 4.73 22.37 30.98
C PRO A 64 4.98 23.70 31.72
N ASN A 65 6.24 24.13 31.81
CA ASN A 65 6.64 25.39 32.47
C ASN A 65 5.97 26.64 31.87
N GLN A 66 5.59 26.60 30.58
CA GLN A 66 4.99 27.72 29.85
C GLN A 66 3.44 27.65 29.80
N GLY A 67 2.82 26.76 30.56
CA GLY A 67 1.38 26.49 30.48
C GLY A 67 1.01 25.58 29.31
N TYR A 68 -0.23 25.09 29.34
CA TYR A 68 -0.69 24.12 28.34
C TYR A 68 -0.96 24.82 27.01
N SER A 69 -0.65 24.12 25.91
CA SER A 69 -0.92 24.60 24.57
C SER A 69 -1.33 23.45 23.66
N LEU A 70 -1.97 23.77 22.54
CA LEU A 70 -2.26 22.79 21.49
C LEU A 70 -0.97 22.17 20.92
N LYS A 71 0.12 22.93 20.88
CA LYS A 71 1.44 22.43 20.48
C LYS A 71 1.96 21.39 21.47
N TRP A 72 1.83 21.66 22.77
CA TRP A 72 2.17 20.70 23.83
C TRP A 72 1.33 19.43 23.71
N LEU A 73 0.01 19.56 23.53
CA LEU A 73 -0.92 18.44 23.42
C LEU A 73 -0.57 17.55 22.21
N ARG A 74 -0.31 18.17 21.05
CA ARG A 74 0.14 17.46 19.84
C ARG A 74 1.49 16.77 20.03
N SER A 75 2.39 17.36 20.83
CA SER A 75 3.73 16.78 21.05
C SER A 75 3.70 15.52 21.92
N ARG A 76 2.64 15.30 22.70
CA ARG A 76 2.49 14.10 23.54
C ARG A 76 2.40 12.82 22.71
N ILE A 77 1.77 12.85 21.54
CA ILE A 77 1.63 11.66 20.65
C ILE A 77 3.00 11.08 20.26
N PRO A 78 3.91 11.83 19.59
CA PRO A 78 5.22 11.27 19.23
C PRO A 78 6.09 10.96 20.45
N GLU A 79 5.91 11.65 21.58
CA GLU A 79 6.62 11.34 22.82
C GLU A 79 6.14 10.01 23.44
N GLN A 80 4.84 9.69 23.37
CA GLN A 80 4.32 8.39 23.79
C GLN A 80 4.79 7.27 22.86
N LEU A 81 4.78 7.49 21.55
CA LEU A 81 5.31 6.51 20.60
C LEU A 81 6.81 6.28 20.83
N ALA A 82 7.56 7.35 21.11
CA ALA A 82 8.97 7.27 21.46
C ALA A 82 9.21 6.43 22.72
N SER A 83 8.41 6.64 23.78
CA SER A 83 8.38 5.80 24.98
C SER A 83 8.23 4.31 24.62
N VAL A 84 7.14 3.96 23.95
CA VAL A 84 6.80 2.56 23.63
C VAL A 84 7.90 1.89 22.79
N ILE A 85 8.48 2.62 21.83
CA ILE A 85 9.55 2.10 20.97
C ILE A 85 10.85 1.90 21.75
N LEU A 86 11.20 2.84 22.63
CA LEU A 86 12.39 2.75 23.45
C LEU A 86 12.30 1.53 24.38
N ASP A 87 11.14 1.30 24.98
CA ASP A 87 10.88 0.13 25.83
C ASP A 87 11.03 -1.16 25.02
N LYS A 88 10.38 -1.26 23.86
CA LYS A 88 10.49 -2.44 22.98
C LYS A 88 11.92 -2.69 22.52
N ASN A 89 12.68 -1.64 22.20
CA ASN A 89 14.07 -1.77 21.75
C ASN A 89 14.98 -2.24 22.90
N LYS A 90 14.81 -1.66 24.10
CA LYS A 90 15.56 -2.06 25.30
C LYS A 90 15.28 -3.51 25.70
N LEU A 91 14.01 -3.89 25.76
CA LEU A 91 13.59 -5.27 26.05
C LEU A 91 14.19 -6.29 25.06
N ARG A 92 14.47 -5.88 23.82
CA ARG A 92 15.07 -6.75 22.79
C ARG A 92 16.59 -6.84 22.88
N ARG A 93 17.30 -5.79 23.30
CA ARG A 93 18.77 -5.67 23.11
C ARG A 93 19.60 -5.89 24.36
N SER A 94 19.05 -5.74 25.56
CA SER A 94 19.86 -5.87 26.78
C SER A 94 19.06 -6.49 27.92
N PRO A 95 19.54 -7.56 28.57
CA PRO A 95 18.99 -7.97 29.84
C PRO A 95 19.11 -6.80 30.82
N HIS A 96 18.05 -6.56 31.61
CA HIS A 96 17.79 -5.34 32.39
C HIS A 96 18.95 -4.81 33.25
N ILE A 97 19.93 -5.65 33.56
CA ILE A 97 20.98 -5.41 34.56
C ILE A 97 22.09 -4.47 34.06
N ASN A 98 22.37 -4.39 32.75
CA ASN A 98 23.55 -3.66 32.23
C ASN A 98 23.22 -2.39 31.44
N SER A 99 21.95 -1.96 31.43
CA SER A 99 21.48 -0.95 30.46
C SER A 99 21.76 0.51 30.86
N GLY A 100 22.34 0.75 32.04
CA GLY A 100 22.59 2.09 32.59
C GLY A 100 21.35 2.77 33.20
N PHE A 101 20.16 2.20 32.99
CA PHE A 101 18.93 2.71 33.57
C PHE A 101 18.74 2.17 34.98
N PRO A 102 18.57 3.04 35.99
CA PRO A 102 18.10 2.59 37.30
C PRO A 102 16.70 2.02 37.08
N TYR A 103 16.60 0.69 37.16
CA TYR A 103 15.41 -0.15 36.96
C TYR A 103 14.11 0.61 36.67
N GLY A 104 13.61 0.51 35.44
CA GLY A 104 12.35 1.15 35.07
C GLY A 104 12.16 1.20 33.57
N ILE A 105 10.93 1.02 33.14
CA ILE A 105 10.50 1.20 31.78
C ILE A 105 10.95 2.62 31.35
N PRO A 106 11.82 2.79 30.32
CA PRO A 106 12.29 4.11 29.89
C PRO A 106 11.18 5.15 29.67
N SER A 107 9.96 4.70 29.36
CA SER A 107 8.77 5.55 29.30
C SER A 107 8.38 6.21 30.63
N GLU A 108 8.63 5.53 31.75
CA GLU A 108 8.25 5.91 33.11
C GLU A 108 9.42 6.52 33.90
N SER A 109 10.64 6.40 33.40
CA SER A 109 11.81 6.95 34.09
C SER A 109 11.96 8.45 33.84
N ASP A 110 12.05 9.22 34.94
CA ASP A 110 12.29 10.66 34.90
C ASP A 110 13.78 11.05 34.83
N CYS A 111 14.67 10.05 34.75
CA CYS A 111 16.10 10.30 34.69
C CYS A 111 16.51 11.05 33.41
N ALA A 112 17.61 11.82 33.50
CA ALA A 112 18.09 12.65 32.40
C ALA A 112 18.35 11.83 31.11
N GLU A 113 18.85 10.60 31.27
CA GLU A 113 19.12 9.72 30.14
C GLU A 113 17.83 9.25 29.45
N ALA A 114 16.80 8.87 30.19
CA ALA A 114 15.51 8.47 29.63
C ALA A 114 14.83 9.63 28.90
N LYS A 115 14.89 10.85 29.47
CA LYS A 115 14.43 12.07 28.82
C LYS A 115 15.19 12.33 27.51
N HIS A 116 16.51 12.19 27.53
CA HIS A 116 17.36 12.36 26.34
C HIS A 116 16.96 11.41 25.22
N TRP A 117 16.88 10.10 25.49
CA TRP A 117 16.53 9.12 24.46
C TRP A 117 15.11 9.28 23.92
N ARG A 118 14.12 9.56 24.79
CA ARG A 118 12.74 9.84 24.36
C ARG A 118 12.70 11.08 23.44
N ALA A 119 13.41 12.14 23.79
CA ALA A 119 13.53 13.33 22.96
C ALA A 119 14.20 13.03 21.60
N CYS A 120 15.28 12.24 21.59
CA CYS A 120 15.96 11.82 20.36
C CYS A 120 15.04 11.02 19.44
N VAL A 121 14.32 10.03 19.97
CA VAL A 121 13.38 9.22 19.18
C VAL A 121 12.20 10.09 18.69
N ALA A 122 11.61 10.91 19.54
CA ALA A 122 10.52 11.81 19.16
C ALA A 122 10.97 12.82 18.07
N ASN A 123 12.19 13.34 18.15
CA ASN A 123 12.77 14.17 17.10
C ASN A 123 12.98 13.40 15.80
N GLY A 124 13.46 12.15 15.87
CA GLY A 124 13.53 11.25 14.71
C GLY A 124 12.17 11.08 14.04
N TRP A 125 11.10 10.85 14.82
CA TRP A 125 9.72 10.79 14.31
C TRP A 125 9.27 12.08 13.64
N ARG A 126 9.59 13.25 14.21
CA ARG A 126 9.27 14.55 13.60
C ARG A 126 9.98 14.72 12.26
N ILE A 127 11.28 14.40 12.19
CA ILE A 127 12.06 14.49 10.95
C ILE A 127 11.49 13.54 9.90
N LEU A 128 11.22 12.28 10.26
CA LEU A 128 10.63 11.30 9.35
C LEU A 128 9.25 11.75 8.87
N SER A 129 8.42 12.31 9.74
CA SER A 129 7.13 12.86 9.36
C SER A 129 7.27 14.05 8.40
N SER A 130 8.24 14.93 8.62
CA SER A 130 8.50 16.06 7.70
C SER A 130 9.01 15.57 6.34
N LEU A 131 9.97 14.63 6.33
CA LEU A 131 10.47 14.02 5.09
C LEU A 131 9.35 13.28 4.33
N TYR A 132 8.46 12.62 5.06
CA TYR A 132 7.26 12.00 4.48
C TYR A 132 6.35 13.04 3.80
N MET A 133 6.06 14.15 4.48
CA MET A 133 5.23 15.22 3.90
C MET A 133 5.88 15.82 2.65
N ILE A 134 7.20 16.07 2.69
CA ILE A 134 7.95 16.54 1.52
C ILE A 134 7.88 15.52 0.37
N SER A 135 8.12 14.23 0.66
CA SER A 135 8.03 13.17 -0.35
C SER A 135 6.65 13.10 -0.97
N LYS A 136 5.59 13.25 -0.16
CA LYS A 136 4.20 13.27 -0.62
C LYS A 136 3.91 14.48 -1.51
N GLU A 137 4.41 15.66 -1.15
CA GLU A 137 4.28 16.89 -1.95
C GLU A 137 5.00 16.75 -3.30
N VAL A 138 6.23 16.23 -3.30
CA VAL A 138 7.01 15.98 -4.52
C VAL A 138 6.27 15.01 -5.44
N GLU A 139 5.80 13.87 -4.94
CA GLU A 139 5.05 12.90 -5.74
C GLU A 139 3.71 13.48 -6.25
N ALA A 140 3.05 14.35 -5.48
CA ALA A 140 1.84 15.04 -5.93
C ALA A 140 2.12 15.98 -7.11
N ILE A 141 3.19 16.78 -7.06
CA ILE A 141 3.62 17.65 -8.16
C ILE A 141 3.99 16.82 -9.40
N ILE A 142 4.70 15.70 -9.21
CA ILE A 142 5.05 14.78 -10.30
C ILE A 142 3.79 14.19 -10.94
N LEU A 143 2.83 13.75 -10.12
CA LEU A 143 1.55 13.23 -10.60
C LEU A 143 0.80 14.28 -11.41
N GLU A 144 0.70 15.52 -10.92
CA GLU A 144 0.06 16.63 -11.64
C GLU A 144 0.70 16.86 -13.02
N LYS A 145 2.03 16.93 -13.08
CA LYS A 145 2.76 17.07 -14.35
C LYS A 145 2.52 15.90 -15.30
N ARG A 146 2.46 14.68 -14.78
CA ARG A 146 2.19 13.47 -15.56
C ARG A 146 0.77 13.45 -16.13
N LEU A 147 -0.22 13.88 -15.35
CA LEU A 147 -1.61 13.97 -15.79
C LEU A 147 -1.77 15.05 -16.86
N ALA A 148 -1.20 16.23 -16.64
CA ALA A 148 -1.18 17.32 -17.64
C ALA A 148 -0.47 16.91 -18.94
N PHE A 149 0.56 16.06 -18.86
CA PHE A 149 1.19 15.48 -20.04
C PHE A 149 0.26 14.52 -20.76
N ILE A 150 -0.42 13.61 -20.03
CA ILE A 150 -1.39 12.68 -20.62
C ILE A 150 -2.49 13.43 -21.36
N GLU A 151 -3.03 14.51 -20.81
CA GLU A 151 -4.07 15.32 -21.45
C GLU A 151 -3.68 15.82 -22.85
N ARG A 152 -2.38 16.09 -23.06
CA ARG A 152 -1.83 16.55 -24.35
C ARG A 152 -1.56 15.42 -25.34
N LEU A 153 -1.57 14.17 -24.89
CA LEU A 153 -1.33 13.01 -25.75
C LEU A 153 -2.52 12.73 -26.67
N SER A 154 -2.20 12.23 -27.87
CA SER A 154 -3.22 11.73 -28.80
C SER A 154 -3.98 10.56 -28.16
N SER A 155 -5.17 10.23 -28.66
CA SER A 155 -5.90 9.05 -28.18
C SER A 155 -5.15 7.73 -28.44
N LEU A 156 -4.21 7.73 -29.39
CA LEU A 156 -3.43 6.55 -29.74
C LEU A 156 -2.30 6.26 -28.73
N ASP A 157 -1.72 7.29 -28.11
CA ASP A 157 -0.56 7.10 -27.22
C ASP A 157 -0.91 6.36 -25.92
N PRO A 158 -2.01 6.66 -25.20
CA PRO A 158 -2.45 5.87 -24.06
C PRO A 158 -2.73 4.41 -24.43
N LEU A 159 -3.25 4.17 -25.63
CA LEU A 159 -3.53 2.81 -26.11
C LEU A 159 -2.23 2.05 -26.39
N ASN A 160 -1.27 2.70 -27.08
CA ASN A 160 0.07 2.15 -27.31
C ASN A 160 0.78 1.85 -25.99
N TYR A 161 0.64 2.74 -25.01
CA TYR A 161 1.15 2.55 -23.65
C TYR A 161 0.55 1.31 -22.97
N VAL A 162 -0.77 1.15 -23.03
CA VAL A 162 -1.48 -0.03 -22.49
C VAL A 162 -1.03 -1.31 -23.19
N TYR A 163 -0.81 -1.27 -24.51
CA TYR A 163 -0.29 -2.41 -25.27
C TYR A 163 1.14 -2.76 -24.89
N LEU A 164 2.01 -1.76 -24.73
CA LEU A 164 3.37 -1.98 -24.24
C LEU A 164 3.35 -2.64 -22.86
N TRP A 165 2.47 -2.21 -21.96
CA TRP A 165 2.30 -2.84 -20.65
C TRP A 165 1.84 -4.28 -20.71
N ARG A 166 0.90 -4.59 -21.60
CA ARG A 166 0.50 -5.97 -21.87
C ARG A 166 1.69 -6.78 -22.36
N LEU A 167 2.50 -6.27 -23.30
CA LEU A 167 3.72 -6.95 -23.76
C LEU A 167 4.76 -7.13 -22.64
N LEU A 168 4.96 -6.12 -21.79
CA LEU A 168 5.84 -6.21 -20.62
C LEU A 168 5.38 -7.31 -19.65
N LEU A 169 4.08 -7.40 -19.39
CA LEU A 169 3.51 -8.49 -18.60
C LEU A 169 3.85 -9.87 -19.17
N TRP A 170 3.90 -10.01 -20.50
CA TRP A 170 4.35 -11.24 -21.14
C TRP A 170 5.83 -11.54 -20.92
N VAL A 171 6.68 -10.52 -20.73
CA VAL A 171 8.10 -10.73 -20.36
C VAL A 171 8.24 -11.14 -18.90
N PHE A 172 7.39 -10.59 -18.03
CA PHE A 172 7.35 -10.98 -16.61
C PHE A 172 6.55 -12.27 -16.38
N ARG A 173 5.97 -12.89 -17.41
CA ARG A 173 5.42 -14.24 -17.31
C ARG A 173 6.56 -15.23 -17.06
N PRO A 174 6.38 -16.17 -16.14
CA PRO A 174 7.39 -17.19 -15.90
C PRO A 174 7.48 -18.10 -17.13
N TYR A 175 8.59 -18.03 -17.87
CA TYR A 175 9.01 -19.08 -18.79
C TYR A 175 9.96 -20.03 -18.05
N LYS A 176 9.79 -21.34 -18.22
CA LYS A 176 10.76 -22.31 -17.68
C LYS A 176 12.04 -22.26 -18.54
N ARG A 177 13.18 -22.40 -17.86
CA ARG A 177 14.50 -22.54 -18.50
C ARG A 177 14.51 -23.84 -19.32
N PRO A 178 14.89 -23.83 -20.61
CA PRO A 178 14.80 -25.00 -21.49
C PRO A 178 15.51 -26.26 -20.98
N ASP A 179 16.52 -26.10 -20.11
CA ASP A 179 17.45 -27.17 -19.75
C ASP A 179 17.27 -27.73 -18.33
N ALA A 180 16.19 -27.35 -17.62
CA ALA A 180 15.92 -27.90 -16.28
C ALA A 180 15.45 -29.37 -16.42
N ARG A 181 16.42 -30.30 -16.41
CA ARG A 181 16.18 -31.75 -16.41
C ARG A 181 15.20 -32.13 -15.29
N GLU A 182 14.26 -33.00 -15.62
CA GLU A 182 13.14 -33.51 -14.79
C GLU A 182 13.55 -34.29 -13.52
N GLY A 183 14.67 -33.97 -12.86
CA GLY A 183 15.12 -34.71 -11.69
C GLY A 183 16.16 -34.03 -10.80
N SER A 184 16.52 -32.76 -11.01
CA SER A 184 17.32 -32.05 -10.01
C SER A 184 16.38 -31.59 -8.89
N VAL A 185 16.39 -32.36 -7.81
CA VAL A 185 15.96 -31.95 -6.48
C VAL A 185 16.67 -30.63 -6.16
N GLU A 186 15.99 -29.50 -6.34
CA GLU A 186 16.47 -28.23 -5.79
C GLU A 186 16.33 -28.35 -4.28
N GLU A 187 17.50 -28.49 -3.64
CA GLU A 187 17.73 -28.61 -2.22
C GLU A 187 16.97 -27.55 -1.41
N ASP A 188 16.45 -28.03 -0.28
CA ASP A 188 15.99 -27.29 0.88
C ASP A 188 16.77 -25.99 1.12
N CYS A 189 16.24 -24.87 0.65
CA CYS A 189 16.46 -23.61 1.35
C CYS A 189 15.62 -23.69 2.64
N PRO A 190 16.24 -23.58 3.84
CA PRO A 190 15.50 -23.55 5.09
C PRO A 190 14.50 -22.39 5.02
N GLN A 191 13.22 -22.71 4.93
CA GLN A 191 12.16 -21.71 4.97
C GLN A 191 12.05 -21.20 6.39
N ASP A 192 12.56 -20.00 6.65
CA ASP A 192 12.16 -19.23 7.82
C ASP A 192 10.64 -18.98 7.74
N LEU A 193 9.91 -19.66 8.62
CA LEU A 193 8.46 -19.88 8.61
C LEU A 193 7.56 -18.62 8.69
N ASN A 194 8.10 -17.40 8.64
CA ASN A 194 7.30 -16.19 8.85
C ASN A 194 7.34 -15.14 7.71
N ASP A 195 8.18 -15.30 6.68
CA ASP A 195 8.23 -14.38 5.54
C ASP A 195 8.19 -15.14 4.22
N SER A 196 7.10 -15.88 3.98
CA SER A 196 6.85 -16.44 2.65
C SER A 196 6.77 -15.28 1.64
N PRO A 197 7.65 -15.23 0.63
CA PRO A 197 7.61 -14.17 -0.37
C PRO A 197 6.22 -14.16 -1.03
N PRO A 198 5.66 -12.97 -1.35
CA PRO A 198 4.35 -12.88 -1.96
C PRO A 198 4.30 -13.80 -3.18
N SER A 199 3.22 -14.58 -3.31
CA SER A 199 3.10 -15.55 -4.40
C SER A 199 3.35 -14.83 -5.73
N ARG A 200 4.15 -15.41 -6.63
CA ARG A 200 4.44 -14.77 -7.93
C ARG A 200 3.16 -14.43 -8.70
N THR A 201 2.12 -15.25 -8.55
CA THR A 201 0.78 -15.03 -9.08
C THR A 201 0.15 -13.75 -8.55
N SER A 202 0.28 -13.44 -7.26
CA SER A 202 -0.24 -12.18 -6.71
C SER A 202 0.51 -10.97 -7.25
N THR A 203 1.82 -11.10 -7.47
CA THR A 203 2.62 -10.01 -8.08
C THR A 203 2.23 -9.75 -9.53
N ILE A 204 1.99 -10.80 -10.33
CA ILE A 204 1.51 -10.66 -11.72
C ILE A 204 0.10 -10.06 -11.75
N ASN A 205 -0.78 -10.51 -10.86
CA ASN A 205 -2.11 -9.93 -10.72
C ASN A 205 -2.04 -8.44 -10.38
N ASP A 206 -1.18 -8.04 -9.44
CA ASP A 206 -0.97 -6.63 -9.08
C ASP A 206 -0.50 -5.81 -10.30
N ILE A 207 0.42 -6.34 -11.13
CA ILE A 207 0.89 -5.65 -12.35
C ILE A 207 -0.25 -5.50 -13.36
N SER A 208 -1.03 -6.56 -13.58
CA SER A 208 -2.18 -6.54 -14.50
C SER A 208 -3.27 -5.56 -14.06
N GLN A 209 -3.48 -5.45 -12.76
CA GLN A 209 -4.39 -4.48 -12.18
C GLN A 209 -3.80 -3.06 -12.22
N GLY A 210 -2.52 -2.85 -12.49
CA GLY A 210 -1.90 -1.52 -12.41
C GLY A 210 -1.67 -1.06 -10.98
N TRP A 211 -1.70 -2.01 -10.04
CA TRP A 211 -1.46 -1.83 -8.61
C TRP A 211 -0.09 -2.35 -8.20
N SER A 212 0.83 -2.57 -9.14
CA SER A 212 2.17 -3.02 -8.78
C SER A 212 3.11 -1.84 -8.62
N TRP A 213 3.90 -1.88 -7.56
CA TRP A 213 5.10 -1.04 -7.43
C TRP A 213 6.03 -1.16 -8.65
N LEU A 214 6.04 -2.32 -9.32
CA LEU A 214 6.80 -2.49 -10.56
C LEU A 214 6.35 -1.50 -11.64
N ASN A 215 5.06 -1.20 -11.73
CA ASN A 215 4.55 -0.21 -12.68
C ASN A 215 5.16 1.17 -12.43
N TRP A 216 5.24 1.55 -11.15
CA TRP A 216 5.90 2.78 -10.74
C TRP A 216 7.37 2.76 -11.16
N TYR A 217 8.08 1.66 -10.87
CA TYR A 217 9.52 1.54 -11.12
C TYR A 217 9.86 1.69 -12.60
N ILE A 218 9.12 1.01 -13.48
CA ILE A 218 9.35 1.06 -14.93
C ILE A 218 9.13 2.48 -15.46
N LEU A 219 8.07 3.16 -15.01
CA LEU A 219 7.84 4.56 -15.39
C LEU A 219 8.90 5.50 -14.84
N HIS A 220 9.38 5.24 -13.63
CA HIS A 220 10.36 6.09 -12.95
C HIS A 220 11.75 5.98 -13.59
N VAL A 221 12.20 4.76 -13.88
CA VAL A 221 13.49 4.52 -14.52
C VAL A 221 13.46 4.79 -16.02
N GLY A 222 12.29 4.64 -16.63
CA GLY A 222 12.09 4.83 -18.07
C GLY A 222 12.51 3.62 -18.90
N PRO A 223 12.46 3.73 -20.23
CA PRO A 223 12.62 2.60 -21.15
C PRO A 223 14.08 2.18 -21.36
N SER A 224 15.05 3.00 -20.96
CA SER A 224 16.48 2.79 -21.29
C SER A 224 17.01 1.40 -20.89
N PRO A 225 16.79 0.89 -19.66
CA PRO A 225 17.27 -0.44 -19.28
C PRO A 225 16.62 -1.58 -20.08
N PHE A 226 15.37 -1.37 -20.52
CA PHE A 226 14.63 -2.34 -21.34
C PHE A 226 15.23 -2.43 -22.74
N VAL A 227 15.46 -1.26 -23.35
CA VAL A 227 16.14 -1.17 -24.64
C VAL A 227 17.55 -1.76 -24.52
N GLN A 228 18.29 -1.46 -23.45
CA GLN A 228 19.64 -2.00 -23.26
C GLN A 228 19.64 -3.53 -23.17
N GLN A 229 18.77 -4.13 -22.35
CA GLN A 229 18.73 -5.59 -22.23
C GLN A 229 18.29 -6.27 -23.53
N TRP A 230 17.30 -5.72 -24.25
CA TRP A 230 16.73 -6.37 -25.43
C TRP A 230 17.41 -6.02 -26.75
N SER A 231 18.24 -4.98 -26.80
CA SER A 231 19.03 -4.64 -27.99
C SER A 231 20.34 -5.43 -28.09
N ILE A 232 20.78 -6.10 -27.02
CA ILE A 232 22.00 -6.91 -27.04
C ILE A 232 21.70 -8.24 -27.77
N PRO A 233 22.36 -8.54 -28.90
CA PRO A 233 22.22 -9.83 -29.55
C PRO A 233 22.60 -10.95 -28.58
N SER A 234 21.86 -12.06 -28.56
CA SER A 234 22.11 -13.17 -27.62
C SER A 234 23.55 -13.70 -27.68
N SER A 235 24.22 -13.57 -28.82
CA SER A 235 25.62 -13.94 -29.02
C SER A 235 26.63 -13.03 -28.31
N ARG A 236 26.22 -11.82 -27.91
CA ARG A 236 27.05 -10.82 -27.21
C ARG A 236 26.60 -10.58 -25.76
N ALA A 237 25.53 -11.23 -25.31
CA ALA A 237 25.04 -11.07 -23.96
C ALA A 237 25.96 -11.80 -22.98
N THR A 238 26.59 -11.06 -22.06
CA THR A 238 27.25 -11.65 -20.90
C THR A 238 26.19 -12.20 -19.94
N SER A 239 26.54 -13.19 -19.11
CA SER A 239 25.63 -13.71 -18.07
C SER A 239 25.08 -12.59 -17.16
N SER A 240 25.87 -11.52 -16.97
CA SER A 240 25.48 -10.32 -16.24
C SER A 240 24.50 -9.40 -16.97
N SER A 241 24.48 -9.38 -18.31
CA SER A 241 23.56 -8.53 -19.07
C SER A 241 22.21 -9.21 -19.34
N GLN A 242 22.14 -10.54 -19.27
CA GLN A 242 20.89 -11.29 -19.47
C GLN A 242 19.82 -10.98 -18.42
N ASN A 243 20.21 -10.58 -17.20
CA ASN A 243 19.31 -10.33 -16.08
C ASN A 243 19.32 -8.88 -15.60
N LEU A 244 19.82 -7.93 -16.42
CA LEU A 244 20.00 -6.53 -16.04
C LEU A 244 18.76 -5.91 -15.39
N ILE A 245 17.59 -5.99 -16.05
CA ILE A 245 16.33 -5.43 -15.57
C ILE A 245 15.92 -6.07 -14.24
N ARG A 246 16.00 -7.40 -14.15
CA ARG A 246 15.63 -8.15 -12.94
C ARG A 246 16.49 -7.72 -11.76
N ASP A 247 17.80 -7.64 -11.97
CA ASP A 247 18.75 -7.30 -10.91
C ASP A 247 18.62 -5.83 -10.50
N LEU A 248 18.33 -4.93 -11.46
CA LEU A 248 17.99 -3.54 -11.20
C LEU A 248 16.70 -3.38 -10.37
N ILE A 249 15.64 -4.13 -10.71
CA ILE A 249 14.37 -4.15 -9.96
C ILE A 249 14.62 -4.62 -8.53
N TRP A 250 15.35 -5.73 -8.34
CA TRP A 250 15.63 -6.25 -7.01
C TRP A 250 16.48 -5.29 -6.18
N LYS A 251 17.54 -4.74 -6.76
CA LYS A 251 18.37 -3.73 -6.10
C LYS A 251 17.54 -2.51 -5.68
N ALA A 252 16.68 -2.03 -6.57
CA ALA A 252 15.81 -0.89 -6.30
C ALA A 252 14.76 -1.19 -5.23
N ARG A 253 14.18 -2.39 -5.23
CA ARG A 253 13.18 -2.80 -4.23
C ARG A 253 13.81 -2.94 -2.86
N SER A 254 14.96 -3.62 -2.76
CA SER A 254 15.67 -3.83 -1.48
C SER A 254 16.22 -2.55 -0.87
N ALA A 255 16.44 -1.51 -1.68
CA ALA A 255 16.86 -0.19 -1.20
C ALA A 255 15.71 0.66 -0.63
N ARG A 256 14.45 0.21 -0.75
CA ARG A 256 13.26 0.96 -0.31
C ARG A 256 12.68 0.39 0.97
N SER A 257 12.09 1.27 1.78
CA SER A 257 11.27 0.83 2.90
C SER A 257 9.92 0.28 2.42
N PRO A 258 9.27 -0.65 3.15
CA PRO A 258 7.94 -1.13 2.82
C PRO A 258 6.90 0.00 2.69
N HIS A 259 7.02 1.03 3.52
CA HIS A 259 6.16 2.20 3.47
C HIS A 259 6.35 3.00 2.17
N GLN A 260 7.59 3.25 1.76
CA GLN A 260 7.88 3.94 0.51
C GLN A 260 7.33 3.17 -0.70
N ILE A 261 7.46 1.85 -0.71
CA ILE A 261 6.88 0.99 -1.76
C ILE A 261 5.37 1.19 -1.86
N GLU A 262 4.66 1.28 -0.73
CA GLU A 262 3.21 1.45 -0.72
C GLU A 262 2.79 2.86 -1.16
N VAL A 263 3.54 3.89 -0.78
CA VAL A 263 3.32 5.27 -1.26
C VAL A 263 3.50 5.31 -2.78
N GLU A 264 4.63 4.81 -3.30
CA GLU A 264 4.91 4.74 -4.74
C GLU A 264 3.84 3.93 -5.49
N ARG A 265 3.36 2.83 -4.89
CA ARG A 265 2.23 2.02 -5.38
C ARG A 265 0.94 2.85 -5.48
N GLU A 266 0.60 3.63 -4.47
CA GLU A 266 -0.61 4.46 -4.47
C GLU A 266 -0.58 5.51 -5.60
N TYR A 267 0.57 6.17 -5.82
CA TYR A 267 0.74 7.16 -6.88
C TYR A 267 0.65 6.54 -8.27
N ILE A 268 1.23 5.36 -8.48
CA ILE A 268 1.10 4.68 -9.78
C ILE A 268 -0.33 4.22 -10.05
N CYS A 269 -1.09 3.76 -9.04
CA CYS A 269 -2.49 3.40 -9.22
C CYS A 269 -3.30 4.59 -9.80
N LYS A 270 -3.10 5.78 -9.22
CA LYS A 270 -3.74 7.02 -9.68
C LYS A 270 -3.31 7.40 -11.09
N PHE A 271 -2.02 7.29 -11.37
CA PHE A 271 -1.50 7.53 -12.71
C PHE A 271 -2.10 6.54 -13.71
N GLU A 272 -2.05 5.23 -13.46
CA GLU A 272 -2.53 4.15 -14.35
C GLU A 272 -4.03 4.21 -14.60
N LEU A 273 -4.83 4.68 -13.63
CA LEU A 273 -6.25 4.88 -13.81
C LEU A 273 -6.55 5.86 -14.97
N ALA A 274 -5.77 6.94 -15.12
CA ALA A 274 -6.01 7.97 -16.14
C ALA A 274 -5.86 7.49 -17.61
N PRO A 275 -4.72 6.92 -18.06
CA PRO A 275 -4.58 6.40 -19.41
C PRO A 275 -5.52 5.21 -19.66
N ARG A 276 -5.76 4.36 -18.64
CA ARG A 276 -6.70 3.23 -18.78
C ARG A 276 -8.14 3.68 -18.95
N LYS A 277 -8.58 4.70 -18.20
CA LYS A 277 -9.90 5.32 -18.34
C LYS A 277 -10.11 5.86 -19.76
N ARG A 278 -9.10 6.52 -20.34
CA ARG A 278 -9.15 7.02 -21.73
C ARG A 278 -9.24 5.92 -22.78
N CYS A 279 -8.79 4.70 -22.47
CA CYS A 279 -8.87 3.55 -23.36
C CYS A 279 -10.17 2.75 -23.23
N LEU A 280 -11.06 3.11 -22.29
CA LEU A 280 -12.32 2.38 -22.11
C LEU A 280 -13.30 2.67 -23.25
N PRO A 281 -14.06 1.65 -23.71
CA PRO A 281 -15.23 1.88 -24.54
C PRO A 281 -16.23 2.81 -23.85
N LEU A 282 -16.90 3.68 -24.60
CA LEU A 282 -17.84 4.68 -24.08
C LEU A 282 -18.86 4.10 -23.07
N LYS A 283 -19.42 2.92 -23.37
CA LYS A 283 -20.36 2.23 -22.47
C LYS A 283 -19.74 1.89 -21.11
N ARG A 284 -18.48 1.42 -21.08
CA ARG A 284 -17.76 1.11 -19.83
C ARG A 284 -17.34 2.38 -19.09
N LEU A 285 -17.01 3.44 -19.82
CA LEU A 285 -16.70 4.75 -19.25
C LEU A 285 -17.89 5.34 -18.49
N ILE A 286 -19.08 5.35 -19.11
CA ILE A 286 -20.31 5.85 -18.48
C ILE A 286 -20.62 5.08 -17.18
N HIS A 287 -20.47 3.75 -17.22
CA HIS A 287 -20.68 2.92 -16.03
C HIS A 287 -19.66 3.24 -14.92
N LEU A 288 -18.38 3.34 -15.27
CA LEU A 288 -17.31 3.71 -14.34
C LEU A 288 -17.60 5.07 -13.67
N GLU A 289 -18.05 6.06 -14.44
CA GLU A 289 -18.37 7.39 -13.91
C GLU A 289 -19.59 7.38 -13.00
N ALA A 290 -20.62 6.59 -13.33
CA ALA A 290 -21.75 6.39 -12.44
C ALA A 290 -21.34 5.76 -11.10
N GLU A 291 -20.44 4.78 -11.11
CA GLU A 291 -19.92 4.17 -9.86
C GLU A 291 -19.10 5.17 -9.02
N LEU A 292 -18.24 5.97 -9.67
CA LEU A 292 -17.45 7.01 -9.00
C LEU A 292 -18.36 8.07 -8.36
N ASN A 293 -19.39 8.52 -9.09
CA ASN A 293 -20.38 9.47 -8.59
C ASN A 293 -21.22 8.89 -7.45
N GLY A 294 -21.41 7.57 -7.43
CA GLY A 294 -22.03 6.85 -6.30
C GLY A 294 -21.12 6.67 -5.09
N GLY A 295 -19.92 7.27 -5.06
CA GLY A 295 -18.97 7.18 -3.97
C GLY A 295 -18.16 5.88 -3.94
N ARG A 296 -18.25 5.03 -4.98
CA ARG A 296 -17.43 3.81 -5.06
C ARG A 296 -15.96 4.19 -5.25
N ASN A 297 -15.09 3.75 -4.35
CA ASN A 297 -13.66 3.97 -4.47
C ASN A 297 -13.03 2.97 -5.44
N ILE A 298 -12.71 3.43 -6.65
CA ILE A 298 -12.06 2.63 -7.70
C ILE A 298 -10.63 3.10 -7.85
N ARG A 299 -9.66 2.25 -7.47
CA ARG A 299 -8.23 2.62 -7.48
C ARG A 299 -7.54 2.38 -8.83
N THR A 300 -8.09 1.54 -9.71
CA THR A 300 -7.56 1.25 -11.04
C THR A 300 -8.63 0.60 -11.92
N ILE A 301 -8.31 0.45 -13.20
CA ILE A 301 -9.05 -0.34 -14.17
C ILE A 301 -8.16 -1.54 -14.55
N SER A 302 -8.66 -2.78 -14.47
CA SER A 302 -7.87 -3.94 -14.94
C SER A 302 -7.53 -3.78 -16.43
N LEU A 303 -6.35 -4.26 -16.85
CA LEU A 303 -6.03 -4.33 -18.28
C LEU A 303 -7.07 -5.13 -19.07
N ASP A 304 -7.71 -6.13 -18.44
CA ASP A 304 -8.77 -6.94 -19.04
C ASP A 304 -10.03 -6.12 -19.39
N CYS A 305 -10.17 -4.92 -18.80
CA CYS A 305 -11.26 -4.03 -19.10
C CYS A 305 -11.05 -3.22 -20.40
N ILE A 306 -9.85 -3.25 -20.98
CA ILE A 306 -9.49 -2.51 -22.19
C ILE A 306 -9.42 -3.49 -23.36
N PRO A 307 -10.26 -3.34 -24.40
CA PRO A 307 -10.27 -4.26 -25.53
C PRO A 307 -8.91 -4.31 -26.22
N TRP A 308 -8.45 -5.51 -26.53
CA TRP A 308 -7.29 -5.73 -27.37
C TRP A 308 -7.67 -6.67 -28.51
N ILE A 309 -7.20 -6.40 -29.72
CA ILE A 309 -7.40 -7.31 -30.85
C ILE A 309 -6.78 -8.70 -30.62
N TYR A 310 -5.83 -8.78 -29.68
CA TYR A 310 -5.24 -10.02 -29.19
C TYR A 310 -5.76 -10.41 -27.80
N ASP A 311 -6.90 -9.86 -27.34
CA ASP A 311 -7.56 -10.28 -26.10
C ASP A 311 -7.93 -11.73 -26.22
N GLN A 312 -7.04 -12.53 -25.67
CA GLN A 312 -7.29 -13.92 -25.39
C GLN A 312 -7.11 -14.05 -23.91
N HIS A 313 -8.14 -14.60 -23.26
CA HIS A 313 -7.95 -15.18 -21.95
C HIS A 313 -6.65 -16.00 -22.00
N TYR A 314 -5.74 -15.78 -21.05
CA TYR A 314 -4.47 -16.51 -20.96
C TYR A 314 -4.64 -18.04 -20.84
N THR A 315 -5.90 -18.49 -20.77
CA THR A 315 -6.40 -19.85 -20.57
C THR A 315 -7.36 -20.34 -21.67
N ILE A 316 -7.55 -19.64 -22.81
CA ILE A 316 -8.38 -20.18 -23.91
C ILE A 316 -7.62 -21.28 -24.66
N ALA A 317 -8.23 -22.47 -24.74
CA ALA A 317 -7.83 -23.54 -25.63
C ALA A 317 -7.94 -23.07 -27.09
N ARG A 318 -6.81 -22.97 -27.79
CA ARG A 318 -6.77 -22.73 -29.24
C ARG A 318 -6.67 -24.07 -30.00
N PRO A 319 -7.21 -24.15 -31.23
CA PRO A 319 -6.93 -25.26 -32.12
C PRO A 319 -5.42 -25.34 -32.45
N GLU A 320 -4.89 -26.56 -32.57
CA GLU A 320 -3.46 -26.87 -32.76
C GLU A 320 -2.80 -26.12 -33.93
N THR A 321 -3.60 -25.65 -34.90
CA THR A 321 -3.14 -24.91 -36.08
C THR A 321 -2.74 -23.46 -35.80
N GLY A 322 -3.14 -22.89 -34.66
CA GLY A 322 -2.94 -21.49 -34.33
C GLY A 322 -1.60 -21.15 -33.67
N PHE A 323 -0.94 -22.12 -33.02
CA PHE A 323 0.39 -22.01 -32.42
C PHE A 323 0.95 -23.43 -32.11
N PRO A 324 2.22 -23.74 -32.42
CA PRO A 324 2.70 -25.14 -32.51
C PRO A 324 3.22 -25.72 -31.19
N TRP A 325 2.52 -25.56 -30.06
CA TRP A 325 2.99 -26.15 -28.81
C TRP A 325 1.85 -26.77 -27.98
N HIS A 326 1.99 -28.09 -27.78
CA HIS A 326 1.29 -29.03 -26.89
C HIS A 326 0.12 -29.83 -27.51
N LYS A 327 0.37 -31.13 -27.68
CA LYS A 327 -0.60 -32.16 -28.07
C LYS A 327 -1.53 -32.51 -26.91
N ASP A 328 -2.74 -32.97 -27.25
CA ASP A 328 -3.73 -33.46 -26.27
C ASP A 328 -3.13 -34.51 -25.32
N GLN A 329 -3.55 -34.47 -24.05
CA GLN A 329 -3.04 -35.29 -22.93
C GLN A 329 -1.62 -35.00 -22.43
N LEU A 330 -0.99 -33.90 -22.84
CA LEU A 330 0.21 -33.45 -22.15
C LEU A 330 -0.12 -32.91 -20.75
N TRP A 331 0.69 -33.33 -19.78
CA TRP A 331 0.72 -32.71 -18.46
C TRP A 331 1.44 -31.36 -18.58
N ILE A 332 0.71 -30.30 -18.27
CA ILE A 332 1.22 -28.94 -18.20
C ILE A 332 1.57 -28.65 -16.75
N TRP A 333 2.85 -28.48 -16.52
CA TRP A 333 3.37 -28.18 -15.20
C TRP A 333 3.28 -26.68 -14.93
N MET A 334 2.77 -26.29 -13.76
CA MET A 334 2.48 -24.89 -13.45
C MET A 334 3.42 -24.30 -12.39
N ASN A 335 3.63 -24.99 -11.25
CA ASN A 335 4.77 -24.84 -10.31
C ASN A 335 4.60 -25.78 -9.08
N GLY A 336 5.70 -26.30 -8.50
CA GLY A 336 5.72 -27.16 -7.30
C GLY A 336 5.06 -28.53 -7.49
N ASP A 337 4.31 -28.99 -6.48
CA ASP A 337 3.49 -30.23 -6.50
C ASP A 337 2.29 -30.16 -7.47
N TYR A 338 2.05 -29.00 -8.10
CA TYR A 338 0.86 -28.78 -8.92
C TYR A 338 1.11 -29.01 -10.40
N HIS A 339 0.31 -29.90 -10.96
CA HIS A 339 0.35 -30.35 -12.34
C HIS A 339 -1.06 -30.31 -12.93
N LEU A 340 -1.19 -29.90 -14.19
CA LEU A 340 -2.47 -29.71 -14.86
C LEU A 340 -2.49 -30.53 -16.15
N ARG A 341 -3.31 -31.58 -16.21
CA ARG A 341 -3.47 -32.35 -17.46
C ARG A 341 -4.53 -31.70 -18.34
N LEU A 342 -4.16 -31.32 -19.55
CA LEU A 342 -5.15 -30.91 -20.54
C LEU A 342 -5.87 -32.15 -21.07
N ARG A 343 -7.22 -32.12 -21.06
CA ARG A 343 -8.03 -33.20 -21.62
C ARG A 343 -9.14 -32.62 -22.49
N GLY A 344 -8.90 -32.56 -23.80
CA GLY A 344 -9.91 -32.21 -24.79
C GLY A 344 -10.40 -30.76 -24.72
N ILE A 345 -11.08 -30.35 -25.80
CA ILE A 345 -11.60 -29.00 -26.01
C ILE A 345 -12.74 -28.74 -25.02
N GLY A 346 -12.53 -27.86 -24.03
CA GLY A 346 -13.64 -27.50 -23.13
C GLY A 346 -13.27 -26.63 -21.93
N GLU A 347 -12.67 -27.19 -20.89
CA GLU A 347 -12.42 -26.47 -19.64
C GLU A 347 -11.20 -27.02 -18.89
N PRO A 348 -10.21 -26.19 -18.51
CA PRO A 348 -9.14 -26.61 -17.62
C PRO A 348 -9.69 -26.75 -16.19
N ARG A 349 -9.76 -27.97 -15.66
CA ARG A 349 -9.98 -28.19 -14.22
C ARG A 349 -8.64 -28.26 -13.49
N LEU A 350 -8.45 -27.41 -12.48
CA LEU A 350 -7.32 -27.46 -11.55
C LEU A 350 -7.52 -28.66 -10.61
N TRP A 351 -6.61 -29.62 -10.61
CA TRP A 351 -6.57 -30.69 -9.62
C TRP A 351 -5.43 -30.40 -8.64
N SER A 352 -5.74 -30.31 -7.35
CA SER A 352 -4.79 -30.68 -6.30
C SER A 352 -5.18 -32.09 -5.87
N THR A 353 -4.28 -33.05 -6.03
CA THR A 353 -4.48 -34.38 -5.43
C THR A 353 -3.78 -34.40 -4.08
N PRO A 354 -4.50 -34.47 -2.95
CA PRO A 354 -3.97 -35.18 -1.79
C PRO A 354 -4.12 -36.68 -2.05
N GLN A 355 -3.09 -37.49 -1.81
CA GLN A 355 -3.18 -38.88 -1.29
C GLN A 355 -1.91 -39.72 -1.58
N ARG A 356 -1.45 -40.61 -0.69
CA ARG A 356 -2.22 -41.53 0.19
C ARG A 356 -1.61 -41.84 1.58
N LEU A 357 -2.52 -41.99 2.56
CA LEU A 357 -2.69 -43.02 3.64
C LEU A 357 -1.44 -43.82 4.08
N ALA A 358 -1.14 -44.02 5.38
CA ALA A 358 -2.06 -44.47 6.43
C ALA A 358 -1.60 -44.15 7.88
N ALA A 359 -2.55 -43.70 8.72
CA ALA A 359 -2.83 -44.13 10.10
C ALA A 359 -3.52 -42.99 10.88
N PHE A 360 -4.53 -43.35 11.67
CA PHE A 360 -5.32 -42.56 12.63
C PHE A 360 -6.59 -41.84 12.12
N GLY A 361 -7.73 -42.49 12.42
CA GLY A 361 -8.82 -41.98 13.29
C GLY A 361 -9.74 -40.87 12.75
N PRO A 362 -11.07 -41.02 12.87
CA PRO A 362 -12.01 -39.93 12.62
C PRO A 362 -12.28 -39.14 13.93
N ASP A 363 -12.07 -37.82 13.88
CA ASP A 363 -12.62 -36.72 14.70
C ASP A 363 -11.78 -35.48 14.31
N ASP A 364 -12.23 -34.23 14.24
CA ASP A 364 -13.44 -33.54 14.67
C ASP A 364 -13.51 -32.23 13.85
N ASP A 365 -14.66 -31.55 13.86
CA ASP A 365 -14.96 -30.27 13.19
C ASP A 365 -13.85 -29.19 13.28
N GLU A 366 -13.21 -28.82 12.15
CA GLU A 366 -12.40 -27.59 12.06
C GLU A 366 -13.07 -26.53 11.18
N LYS A 367 -13.58 -25.50 11.86
CA LYS A 367 -14.10 -24.27 11.30
C LYS A 367 -13.00 -23.53 10.52
N ILE A 368 -13.27 -23.24 9.26
CA ILE A 368 -12.45 -22.31 8.46
C ILE A 368 -12.59 -20.90 9.09
N GLU A 369 -11.59 -20.49 9.86
CA GLU A 369 -11.47 -19.10 10.30
C GLU A 369 -11.18 -18.20 9.10
N THR A 370 -12.12 -17.33 8.79
CA THR A 370 -11.92 -16.14 7.95
C THR A 370 -11.03 -15.14 8.67
N ALA A 371 -9.75 -15.46 8.85
CA ALA A 371 -8.78 -14.54 9.41
C ALA A 371 -8.52 -13.41 8.40
N LYS A 372 -9.03 -12.21 8.71
CA LYS A 372 -8.71 -10.99 7.96
C LYS A 372 -7.20 -10.76 8.01
N GLY A 373 -6.58 -10.60 6.84
CA GLY A 373 -5.13 -10.44 6.70
C GLY A 373 -4.55 -9.22 7.46
N PRO A 374 -3.22 -9.13 7.54
CA PRO A 374 -2.48 -8.20 8.41
C PRO A 374 -2.74 -6.70 8.13
N LEU A 375 -3.48 -6.39 7.06
CA LEU A 375 -3.82 -5.04 6.61
C LEU A 375 -5.08 -4.45 7.26
N ALA A 376 -5.87 -5.24 8.02
CA ALA A 376 -7.05 -4.74 8.73
C ALA A 376 -6.71 -3.76 9.88
N LYS A 377 -5.42 -3.57 10.20
CA LYS A 377 -4.94 -2.76 11.34
C LYS A 377 -4.19 -1.49 10.93
N VAL A 378 -4.08 -1.17 9.63
CA VAL A 378 -3.36 0.02 9.15
C VAL A 378 -4.32 1.21 9.07
N LEU A 379 -4.37 2.01 10.14
CA LEU A 379 -5.30 3.15 10.36
C LEU A 379 -5.02 4.42 9.53
N TYR A 380 -4.10 4.40 8.57
CA TYR A 380 -3.73 5.59 7.80
C TYR A 380 -3.64 5.29 6.30
N LEU A 381 -4.77 4.94 5.69
CA LEU A 381 -4.95 5.13 4.24
C LEU A 381 -5.30 6.60 4.03
N VAL A 382 -4.35 7.36 3.51
CA VAL A 382 -4.49 8.78 3.26
C VAL A 382 -5.24 8.97 1.94
N TYR A 383 -6.53 9.26 2.05
CA TYR A 383 -7.35 9.69 0.92
C TYR A 383 -6.84 11.05 0.42
N LEU A 384 -6.68 11.19 -0.90
CA LEU A 384 -6.65 12.54 -1.47
C LEU A 384 -8.03 13.15 -1.23
N GLY A 385 -8.05 14.36 -0.65
CA GLY A 385 -9.27 15.13 -0.54
C GLY A 385 -9.94 15.26 -1.90
N THR A 386 -11.27 15.33 -1.88
CA THR A 386 -12.17 15.47 -3.02
C THR A 386 -11.69 16.52 -4.04
N ASP A 387 -10.97 17.56 -3.60
CA ASP A 387 -10.53 18.67 -4.44
C ASP A 387 -9.51 18.28 -5.54
N GLN A 388 -8.59 17.36 -5.25
CA GLN A 388 -7.62 16.88 -6.27
C GLN A 388 -8.28 15.91 -7.24
N ALA A 389 -9.24 15.17 -6.73
CA ALA A 389 -10.12 14.28 -7.44
C ALA A 389 -10.91 15.07 -8.51
N THR A 390 -11.60 16.14 -8.11
CA THR A 390 -12.36 17.02 -9.01
C THR A 390 -11.51 17.67 -10.10
N ARG A 391 -10.24 18.01 -9.83
CA ARG A 391 -9.32 18.56 -10.83
C ARG A 391 -8.95 17.57 -11.94
N VAL A 392 -8.81 16.29 -11.61
CA VAL A 392 -8.51 15.22 -12.57
C VAL A 392 -9.76 14.80 -13.37
N TRP A 393 -10.95 15.19 -12.93
CA TRP A 393 -12.24 14.76 -13.46
C TRP A 393 -13.08 15.86 -14.13
N GLN A 394 -12.48 16.98 -14.52
CA GLN A 394 -13.23 18.04 -15.20
C GLN A 394 -13.62 17.67 -16.64
N GLY A 395 -14.80 17.05 -16.72
CA GLY A 395 -15.63 16.86 -17.91
C GLY A 395 -17.12 16.68 -17.59
N ALA A 396 -17.49 16.61 -16.31
CA ALA A 396 -18.90 16.59 -15.87
C ALA A 396 -19.40 18.03 -15.69
N THR A 397 -20.56 18.31 -16.29
CA THR A 397 -21.25 19.60 -16.28
C THR A 397 -21.49 20.16 -14.86
N GLN A 398 -21.50 21.49 -14.76
CA GLN A 398 -21.52 22.35 -13.56
C GLN A 398 -22.72 22.20 -12.58
N SER A 399 -23.45 21.08 -12.55
CA SER A 399 -24.66 20.94 -11.71
C SER A 399 -24.49 20.12 -10.42
N ALA A 400 -23.27 19.71 -10.05
CA ALA A 400 -23.04 18.80 -8.92
C ALA A 400 -22.31 19.44 -7.72
N ALA A 401 -22.47 20.76 -7.52
CA ALA A 401 -21.92 21.46 -6.35
C ALA A 401 -22.87 21.47 -5.14
N GLU A 402 -24.06 20.87 -5.24
CA GLU A 402 -24.96 20.67 -4.11
C GLU A 402 -25.06 19.16 -3.82
N PHE A 403 -25.00 18.83 -2.53
CA PHE A 403 -25.02 17.48 -1.95
C PHE A 403 -23.67 16.77 -1.83
N ALA A 404 -22.83 17.31 -0.96
CA ALA A 404 -21.91 16.53 -0.13
C ALA A 404 -22.22 16.80 1.35
N PHE A 405 -22.80 15.82 2.03
CA PHE A 405 -22.69 15.62 3.47
C PHE A 405 -22.07 14.25 3.70
#